data_AF-A0A956IKP8-F1
#
_entry.id   AF-A0A956IKP8-F1
#
_cell.length_a   1.000
_cell.length_b   1.000
_cell.length_c   1.000
_cell.angle_alpha   90.00
_cell.angle_beta   90.00
_cell.angle_gamma   90.00
#
_symmetry.space_group_name_H-M   'P 1'
#
loop_
_entity.id
_entity.type
_entity.pdbx_description
1 polymer ?
#
loop_
_entity_poly.entity_id
_entity_poly.type
_entity_poly.pdbx_seq_one_letter_code
_entity_poly.pdbx_strand_id
1 'polypeptide(L)'
;MTTASEERAIERVVSGEAWRDYCRMLEMAGMVILREGSPSDPLDRAEGFRYLSRLVRAGIEAFVEHADPGAPELRRMVHETVKMGSDNPDNLYFNAPISGRHRYRLVGRRGSVAYLGFGTQQGGLGEGAGLPPTGFLEAADLTLGPDGRFEIIVSCEKAEGNWLPMTPDSGMLIVRQTFMDREREEPAEVRIERLDGADPPSPLSPVAFEAGLAQAGRLVGGVAAMFANWAEGFQQHVNRLPRFDQALSNASGGDPQIAYYHSYWSLAPDEALVILAKPPPCRHWNFQLNNHWM
;
A
#
# COMPACT_ATOMS: atom_id res chain seq x y z
N MET A 1 -5.63 -4.48 -35.10
CA MET A 1 -6.86 -3.67 -35.21
C MET A 1 -7.22 -3.27 -33.79
N THR A 2 -7.30 -1.98 -33.52
CA THR A 2 -7.76 -1.45 -32.23
C THR A 2 -9.21 -1.86 -32.00
N THR A 3 -9.56 -2.24 -30.79
CA THR A 3 -10.94 -2.58 -30.42
C THR A 3 -11.78 -1.31 -30.28
N ALA A 4 -13.10 -1.39 -30.45
CA ALA A 4 -14.00 -0.26 -30.22
C ALA A 4 -13.87 0.34 -28.80
N SER A 5 -13.50 -0.47 -27.81
CA SER A 5 -13.21 -0.01 -26.45
C SER A 5 -11.95 0.84 -26.37
N GLU A 6 -10.88 0.44 -27.07
CA GLU A 6 -9.62 1.18 -27.12
C GLU A 6 -9.79 2.50 -27.88
N GLU A 7 -10.54 2.50 -28.99
CA GLU A 7 -10.85 3.72 -29.75
C GLU A 7 -11.60 4.74 -28.88
N ARG A 8 -12.59 4.29 -28.10
CA ARG A 8 -13.31 5.14 -27.15
C ARG A 8 -12.39 5.69 -26.06
N ALA A 9 -11.50 4.88 -25.48
CA ALA A 9 -10.56 5.34 -24.46
C ALA A 9 -9.62 6.42 -25.03
N ILE A 10 -9.13 6.24 -26.26
CA ILE A 10 -8.31 7.24 -26.97
C ILE A 10 -9.10 8.54 -27.15
N GLU A 11 -10.34 8.48 -27.64
CA GLU A 11 -11.19 9.67 -27.83
C GLU A 11 -11.42 10.43 -26.51
N ARG A 12 -11.66 9.71 -25.41
CA ARG A 12 -11.84 10.28 -24.06
C ARG A 12 -10.59 11.01 -23.57
N VAL A 13 -9.40 10.50 -23.87
CA VAL A 13 -8.14 11.18 -23.54
C VAL A 13 -7.97 12.42 -24.42
N VAL A 14 -8.12 12.30 -25.73
CA VAL A 14 -7.92 13.40 -26.69
C VAL A 14 -8.89 14.56 -26.45
N SER A 15 -10.15 14.26 -26.12
CA SER A 15 -11.18 15.27 -25.80
C SER A 15 -11.07 15.85 -24.38
N GLY A 16 -10.16 15.32 -23.55
CA GLY A 16 -10.00 15.67 -22.14
C GLY A 16 -11.14 15.20 -21.23
N GLU A 17 -12.03 14.33 -21.72
CA GLU A 17 -13.12 13.76 -20.91
C GLU A 17 -12.57 12.91 -19.75
N ALA A 18 -11.57 12.08 -20.02
CA ALA A 18 -10.92 11.24 -19.00
C ALA A 18 -10.38 12.09 -17.83
N TRP A 19 -9.76 13.23 -18.14
CA TRP A 19 -9.25 14.17 -17.13
C TRP A 19 -10.38 14.82 -16.33
N ARG A 20 -11.45 15.28 -16.99
CA ARG A 20 -12.60 15.87 -16.30
C ARG A 20 -13.28 14.87 -15.37
N ASP A 21 -13.41 13.62 -15.79
CA ASP A 21 -14.00 12.56 -14.96
C ASP A 21 -13.12 12.25 -13.74
N TYR A 22 -11.80 12.19 -13.91
CA TYR A 22 -10.86 12.08 -12.79
C TYR A 22 -11.05 13.21 -11.77
N CYS A 23 -11.10 14.47 -12.22
CA CYS A 23 -11.33 15.61 -11.33
C CYS A 23 -12.68 15.53 -10.59
N ARG A 24 -13.75 15.08 -11.25
CA ARG A 24 -15.05 14.86 -10.59
C ARG A 24 -14.98 13.76 -9.52
N MET A 25 -14.20 12.71 -9.75
CA MET A 25 -13.95 11.69 -8.70
C MET A 25 -13.23 12.30 -7.49
N LEU A 26 -12.26 13.19 -7.70
CA LEU A 26 -11.58 13.89 -6.61
C LEU A 26 -12.51 14.83 -5.83
N GLU A 27 -13.37 15.56 -6.54
CA GLU A 27 -14.42 16.39 -5.94
C GLU A 27 -15.35 15.54 -5.07
N MET A 28 -15.81 14.40 -5.60
CA MET A 28 -16.66 13.46 -4.86
C MET A 28 -15.96 12.87 -3.64
N ALA A 29 -14.65 12.59 -3.71
CA ALA A 29 -13.89 12.12 -2.56
C ALA A 29 -13.91 13.12 -1.39
N GLY A 30 -14.04 14.43 -1.68
CA GLY A 30 -14.27 15.47 -0.67
C GLY A 30 -15.50 15.21 0.20
N MET A 31 -16.52 14.54 -0.32
CA MET A 31 -17.72 14.20 0.45
C MET A 31 -17.44 13.18 1.55
N VAL A 32 -16.39 12.37 1.44
CA VAL A 32 -15.96 11.47 2.52
C VAL A 32 -15.53 12.26 3.74
N ILE A 33 -14.85 13.40 3.54
CA ILE A 33 -14.39 14.26 4.64
C ILE A 33 -15.56 15.01 5.30
N LEU A 34 -16.61 15.27 4.52
CA LEU A 34 -17.78 16.05 4.91
C LEU A 34 -18.96 15.21 5.42
N ARG A 35 -18.87 13.87 5.33
CA ARG A 35 -19.98 12.96 5.67
C ARG A 35 -20.35 13.04 7.15
N GLU A 36 -21.59 12.67 7.44
CA GLU A 36 -22.07 12.44 8.80
C GLU A 36 -21.20 11.38 9.52
N GLY A 37 -20.87 11.62 10.79
CA GLY A 37 -19.98 10.74 11.58
C GLY A 37 -18.49 11.09 11.51
N SER A 38 -18.06 11.92 10.54
CA SER A 38 -16.69 12.45 10.51
C SER A 38 -16.55 13.70 11.40
N PRO A 39 -15.39 13.91 12.04
CA PRO A 39 -15.14 15.09 12.85
C PRO A 39 -15.28 16.38 12.03
N SER A 40 -15.74 17.42 12.72
CA SER A 40 -16.03 18.73 12.13
C SER A 40 -15.24 19.87 12.78
N ASP A 41 -14.37 19.56 13.75
CA ASP A 41 -13.45 20.56 14.26
C ASP A 41 -12.45 20.99 13.16
N PRO A 42 -11.90 22.21 13.26
CA PRO A 42 -11.07 22.76 12.20
C PRO A 42 -9.82 21.95 11.88
N LEU A 43 -9.21 21.28 12.87
CA LEU A 43 -7.97 20.55 12.68
C LEU A 43 -8.24 19.26 11.90
N ASP A 44 -9.12 18.39 12.40
CA ASP A 44 -9.42 17.13 11.73
C ASP A 44 -9.99 17.38 10.34
N ARG A 45 -10.80 18.42 10.16
CA ARG A 45 -11.34 18.79 8.84
C ARG A 45 -10.24 19.17 7.85
N ALA A 46 -9.29 20.02 8.27
CA ALA A 46 -8.15 20.39 7.43
C ALA A 46 -7.23 19.20 7.15
N GLU A 47 -7.00 18.34 8.14
CA GLU A 47 -6.20 17.13 7.97
C GLU A 47 -6.85 16.13 7.01
N GLY A 48 -8.18 16.06 6.96
CA GLY A 48 -8.92 15.21 6.02
C GLY A 48 -8.74 15.64 4.57
N PHE A 49 -8.83 16.94 4.28
CA PHE A 49 -8.56 17.43 2.94
C PHE A 49 -7.08 17.31 2.56
N ARG A 50 -6.16 17.55 3.51
CA ARG A 50 -4.73 17.26 3.30
C ARG A 50 -4.50 15.77 3.04
N TYR A 51 -5.22 14.89 3.71
CA TYR A 51 -5.16 13.46 3.49
C TYR A 51 -5.61 13.09 2.06
N LEU A 52 -6.71 13.65 1.55
CA LEU A 52 -7.08 13.46 0.14
C LEU A 52 -5.97 13.90 -0.83
N SER A 53 -5.29 15.02 -0.58
CA SER A 53 -4.18 15.45 -1.45
C SER A 53 -2.98 14.48 -1.38
N ARG A 54 -2.77 13.80 -0.25
CA ARG A 54 -1.77 12.73 -0.13
C ARG A 54 -2.17 11.51 -0.95
N LEU A 55 -3.43 11.10 -0.89
CA LEU A 55 -3.95 9.99 -1.69
C LEU A 55 -3.88 10.29 -3.19
N VAL A 56 -4.09 11.55 -3.60
CA VAL A 56 -3.92 11.97 -5.00
C VAL A 56 -2.50 11.71 -5.48
N ARG A 57 -1.49 12.14 -4.71
CA ARG A 57 -0.08 11.87 -5.04
C ARG A 57 0.18 10.37 -5.18
N ALA A 58 -0.27 9.59 -4.20
CA ALA A 58 -0.10 8.14 -4.22
C ALA A 58 -0.78 7.48 -5.43
N GLY A 59 -2.01 7.89 -5.76
CA GLY A 59 -2.76 7.33 -6.87
C GLY A 59 -2.13 7.63 -8.23
N ILE A 60 -1.65 8.85 -8.46
CA ILE A 60 -0.97 9.22 -9.70
C ILE A 60 0.37 8.51 -9.82
N GLU A 61 1.18 8.51 -8.77
CA GLU A 61 2.43 7.73 -8.76
C GLU A 61 2.12 6.27 -9.06
N ALA A 62 1.07 5.71 -8.42
CA ALA A 62 0.73 4.30 -8.50
C ALA A 62 0.25 3.82 -9.88
N PHE A 63 -0.67 4.58 -10.47
CA PHE A 63 -1.46 4.12 -11.61
C PHE A 63 -1.19 4.90 -12.90
N VAL A 64 -0.35 5.93 -12.85
CA VAL A 64 0.07 6.67 -14.05
C VAL A 64 1.58 6.55 -14.23
N GLU A 65 2.37 6.96 -13.23
CA GLU A 65 3.82 7.12 -13.41
C GLU A 65 4.59 5.79 -13.42
N HIS A 66 4.33 4.90 -12.46
CA HIS A 66 4.96 3.57 -12.44
C HIS A 66 3.90 2.48 -12.29
N ALA A 67 3.03 2.41 -13.29
CA ALA A 67 1.95 1.42 -13.38
C ALA A 67 2.31 0.23 -14.28
N ASP A 68 3.43 0.28 -15.01
CA ASP A 68 3.81 -0.74 -15.97
C ASP A 68 4.49 -1.95 -15.28
N PRO A 69 3.82 -3.12 -15.20
CA PRO A 69 4.44 -4.33 -14.65
C PRO A 69 5.52 -4.90 -15.59
N GLY A 70 5.65 -4.40 -16.81
CA GLY A 70 6.71 -4.73 -17.76
C GLY A 70 8.04 -4.03 -17.45
N ALA A 71 7.99 -2.89 -16.77
CA ALA A 71 9.15 -2.10 -16.35
C ALA A 71 8.98 -1.67 -14.88
N PRO A 72 8.92 -2.63 -13.93
CA PRO A 72 8.59 -2.32 -12.54
C PRO A 72 9.71 -1.56 -11.85
N GLU A 73 9.33 -0.66 -10.94
CA GLU A 73 10.24 0.06 -10.06
C GLU A 73 9.72 0.01 -8.62
N LEU A 74 10.63 -0.24 -7.66
CA LEU A 74 10.30 -0.18 -6.24
C LEU A 74 10.26 1.27 -5.78
N ARG A 75 9.12 1.69 -5.24
CA ARG A 75 8.90 3.05 -4.73
C ARG A 75 8.21 3.07 -3.38
N ARG A 76 8.35 4.19 -2.66
CA ARG A 76 7.69 4.42 -1.38
C ARG A 76 6.31 5.01 -1.59
N MET A 77 5.28 4.17 -1.71
CA MET A 77 3.90 4.65 -1.82
C MET A 77 3.39 5.25 -0.50
N VAL A 78 3.86 4.72 0.63
CA VAL A 78 3.52 5.19 1.97
C VAL A 78 4.80 5.59 2.70
N HIS A 79 4.81 6.82 3.21
CA HIS A 79 5.96 7.47 3.82
C HIS A 79 5.55 8.71 4.64
N GLU A 80 6.51 9.52 5.06
CA GLU A 80 6.33 10.61 6.03
C GLU A 80 5.25 11.63 5.64
N THR A 81 5.00 11.80 4.34
CA THR A 81 4.02 12.76 3.80
C THR A 81 2.91 12.11 2.98
N VAL A 82 2.86 10.79 2.85
CA VAL A 82 1.75 10.03 2.27
C VAL A 82 1.45 8.86 3.20
N LYS A 83 0.30 8.92 3.86
CA LYS A 83 -0.08 8.02 4.97
C LYS A 83 -1.37 7.31 4.63
N MET A 84 -1.50 6.05 5.01
CA MET A 84 -2.67 5.23 4.67
C MET A 84 -2.84 4.10 5.68
N GLY A 85 -3.96 4.10 6.41
CA GLY A 85 -4.43 2.92 7.13
C GLY A 85 -3.63 2.58 8.37
N SER A 86 -3.23 3.58 9.15
CA SER A 86 -2.27 3.43 10.25
C SER A 86 -0.94 2.87 9.75
N ASP A 87 -0.33 3.59 8.80
CA ASP A 87 1.01 3.26 8.33
C ASP A 87 1.98 3.16 9.50
N ASN A 88 2.76 2.07 9.55
CA ASN A 88 3.67 1.86 10.66
C ASN A 88 4.84 2.87 10.53
N PRO A 89 5.02 3.80 11.50
CA PRO A 89 6.11 4.78 11.45
C PRO A 89 7.50 4.13 11.51
N ASP A 90 7.60 2.90 11.99
CA ASP A 90 8.84 2.13 12.04
C ASP A 90 9.10 1.36 10.73
N ASN A 91 8.21 1.45 9.74
CA ASN A 91 8.38 0.78 8.46
C ASN A 91 9.00 1.67 7.37
N LEU A 92 9.88 1.07 6.57
CA LEU A 92 10.17 1.50 5.21
C LEU A 92 9.40 0.57 4.27
N TYR A 93 8.40 1.13 3.59
CA TYR A 93 7.61 0.41 2.60
C TYR A 93 8.16 0.65 1.20
N PHE A 94 8.29 -0.42 0.42
CA PHE A 94 8.38 -0.33 -1.03
C PHE A 94 7.25 -1.09 -1.69
N ASN A 95 6.81 -0.60 -2.84
CA ASN A 95 5.81 -1.21 -3.69
C ASN A 95 6.24 -1.17 -5.15
N ALA A 96 5.83 -2.18 -5.93
CA ALA A 96 5.98 -2.19 -7.38
C ALA A 96 4.79 -2.90 -8.02
N PRO A 97 4.30 -2.46 -9.21
CA PRO A 97 3.33 -3.23 -9.96
C PRO A 97 4.00 -4.53 -10.46
N ILE A 98 3.25 -5.63 -10.39
CA ILE A 98 3.66 -6.92 -10.97
C ILE A 98 2.49 -7.51 -11.74
N SER A 99 2.75 -8.49 -12.59
CA SER A 99 1.71 -9.27 -13.26
C SER A 99 2.07 -10.74 -13.21
N GLY A 100 1.09 -11.58 -12.90
CA GLY A 100 1.23 -13.05 -12.95
C GLY A 100 1.59 -13.61 -14.34
N ARG A 101 1.59 -12.78 -15.39
CA ARG A 101 2.07 -13.12 -16.74
C ARG A 101 3.58 -13.10 -16.90
N HIS A 102 4.30 -12.46 -15.96
CA HIS A 102 5.74 -12.26 -16.02
C HIS A 102 6.46 -13.05 -14.93
N ARG A 103 7.79 -13.07 -15.00
CA ARG A 103 8.69 -13.54 -13.95
C ARG A 103 9.60 -12.39 -13.56
N TYR A 104 9.80 -12.20 -12.26
CA TYR A 104 10.64 -11.13 -11.75
C TYR A 104 11.79 -11.68 -10.93
N ARG A 105 12.83 -10.86 -10.81
CA ARG A 105 13.94 -11.09 -9.89
C ARG A 105 14.06 -9.89 -8.96
N LEU A 106 14.12 -10.17 -7.66
CA LEU A 106 14.57 -9.22 -6.65
C LEU A 106 16.02 -9.51 -6.34
N VAL A 107 16.89 -8.51 -6.49
CA VAL A 107 18.29 -8.59 -6.07
C VAL A 107 18.59 -7.52 -5.06
N GLY A 108 19.48 -7.83 -4.12
CA GLY A 108 19.72 -6.91 -3.04
C GLY A 108 20.83 -7.29 -2.07
N ARG A 109 20.95 -6.46 -1.05
CA ARG A 109 21.74 -6.71 0.17
C ARG A 109 20.81 -6.65 1.35
N ARG A 110 20.93 -7.61 2.26
CA ARG A 110 20.05 -7.78 3.41
C ARG A 110 20.05 -6.57 4.37
N GLY A 111 21.15 -5.81 4.45
CA GLY A 111 21.30 -4.76 5.46
C GLY A 111 21.25 -5.33 6.88
N SER A 112 20.94 -4.49 7.86
CA SER A 112 20.82 -4.89 9.26
C SER A 112 19.43 -4.63 9.87
N VAL A 113 18.48 -4.08 9.11
CA VAL A 113 17.09 -3.87 9.55
C VAL A 113 16.51 -5.13 10.20
N ALA A 114 15.91 -4.99 11.39
CA ALA A 114 15.48 -6.14 12.19
C ALA A 114 14.50 -7.07 11.46
N TYR A 115 13.51 -6.50 10.76
CA TYR A 115 12.53 -7.26 10.01
C TYR A 115 12.55 -6.85 8.54
N LEU A 116 12.48 -7.84 7.65
CA LEU A 116 12.36 -7.66 6.22
C LEU A 116 11.41 -8.74 5.68
N GLY A 117 10.26 -8.30 5.17
CA GLY A 117 9.24 -9.16 4.58
C GLY A 117 8.93 -8.76 3.15
N PHE A 118 8.68 -9.76 2.31
CA PHE A 118 8.25 -9.60 0.92
C PHE A 118 6.89 -10.25 0.75
N GLY A 119 5.94 -9.53 0.16
CA GLY A 119 4.59 -10.04 -0.08
C GLY A 119 4.12 -9.72 -1.49
N THR A 120 3.38 -10.65 -2.08
CA THR A 120 2.62 -10.44 -3.32
C THR A 120 1.14 -10.39 -2.97
N GLN A 121 0.38 -9.55 -3.66
CA GLN A 121 -1.04 -9.29 -3.36
C GLN A 121 -1.86 -9.26 -4.65
N GLN A 122 -3.14 -9.67 -4.54
CA GLN A 122 -4.07 -9.53 -5.65
C GLN A 122 -4.40 -8.06 -5.92
N GLY A 123 -4.54 -7.72 -7.20
CA GLY A 123 -5.00 -6.41 -7.65
C GLY A 123 -4.09 -5.24 -7.24
N GLY A 124 -4.68 -4.05 -7.23
CA GLY A 124 -4.06 -2.79 -6.81
C GLY A 124 -4.81 -2.10 -5.67
N LEU A 125 -4.10 -1.24 -4.93
CA LEU A 125 -4.71 -0.46 -3.84
C LEU A 125 -5.87 0.40 -4.39
N GLY A 126 -7.07 0.29 -3.81
CA GLY A 126 -8.24 1.06 -4.25
C GLY A 126 -9.13 0.39 -5.31
N GLU A 127 -8.89 -0.87 -5.69
CA GLU A 127 -9.78 -1.64 -6.58
C GLU A 127 -11.03 -2.22 -5.87
N GLY A 128 -11.18 -2.00 -4.56
CA GLY A 128 -12.37 -2.39 -3.78
C GLY A 128 -12.46 -3.87 -3.40
N ALA A 129 -11.64 -4.75 -3.99
CA ALA A 129 -11.57 -6.17 -3.67
C ALA A 129 -10.69 -6.51 -2.44
N GLY A 130 -10.09 -5.50 -1.80
CA GLY A 130 -9.04 -5.68 -0.80
C GLY A 130 -7.67 -5.91 -1.43
N LEU A 131 -6.70 -6.32 -0.61
CA LEU A 131 -5.33 -6.67 -1.02
C LEU A 131 -4.94 -8.04 -0.42
N PRO A 132 -5.71 -9.11 -0.69
CA PRO A 132 -5.42 -10.41 -0.12
C PRO A 132 -4.03 -10.89 -0.56
N PRO A 133 -3.23 -11.46 0.34
CA PRO A 133 -1.90 -11.95 0.02
C PRO A 133 -1.98 -13.16 -0.92
N THR A 134 -1.13 -13.17 -1.94
CA THR A 134 -0.94 -14.28 -2.89
C THR A 134 0.37 -15.02 -2.66
N GLY A 135 1.26 -14.44 -1.87
CA GLY A 135 2.52 -15.03 -1.47
C GLY A 135 3.25 -14.19 -0.45
N PHE A 136 4.13 -14.84 0.30
CA PHE A 136 4.92 -14.20 1.35
C PHE A 136 6.27 -14.92 1.51
N LEU A 137 7.31 -14.15 1.80
CA LEU A 137 8.64 -14.63 2.11
C LEU A 137 9.30 -13.68 3.11
N GLU A 138 9.84 -14.20 4.20
CA GLU A 138 10.59 -13.40 5.17
C GLU A 138 12.10 -13.55 4.92
N ALA A 139 12.85 -12.50 5.26
CA ALA A 139 14.30 -12.53 5.18
C ALA A 139 14.96 -13.59 6.07
N ALA A 140 14.28 -14.03 7.15
CA ALA A 140 14.75 -15.11 8.01
C ALA A 140 14.80 -16.47 7.29
N ASP A 141 14.02 -16.63 6.22
CA ASP A 141 13.95 -17.86 5.41
C ASP A 141 14.85 -17.79 4.17
N LEU A 142 15.55 -16.67 3.95
CA LEU A 142 16.41 -16.49 2.80
C LEU A 142 17.74 -17.24 2.96
N THR A 143 18.12 -17.94 1.91
CA THR A 143 19.51 -18.31 1.69
C THR A 143 20.26 -17.07 1.19
N LEU A 144 21.19 -16.58 2.01
CA LEU A 144 22.04 -15.44 1.69
C LEU A 144 23.36 -15.91 1.07
N GLY A 145 23.80 -15.20 0.05
CA GLY A 145 25.14 -15.32 -0.51
C GLY A 145 26.19 -14.55 0.30
N PRO A 146 27.44 -14.50 -0.19
CA PRO A 146 28.50 -13.68 0.40
C PRO A 146 28.07 -12.21 0.56
N ASP A 147 28.57 -11.57 1.62
CA ASP A 147 28.28 -10.18 1.97
C ASP A 147 26.78 -9.86 2.13
N GLY A 148 25.96 -10.84 2.51
CA GLY A 148 24.53 -10.67 2.75
C GLY A 148 23.71 -10.40 1.49
N ARG A 149 24.24 -10.75 0.31
CA ARG A 149 23.50 -10.62 -0.96
C ARG A 149 22.38 -11.65 -1.03
N PHE A 150 21.28 -11.28 -1.66
CA PHE A 150 20.21 -12.22 -1.97
C PHE A 150 19.71 -12.02 -3.39
N GLU A 151 19.16 -13.10 -3.92
CA GLU A 151 18.36 -13.14 -5.13
C GLU A 151 17.06 -13.88 -4.78
N ILE A 152 15.91 -13.33 -5.17
CA ILE A 152 14.58 -13.94 -5.00
C ILE A 152 13.89 -13.95 -6.36
N ILE A 153 13.40 -15.12 -6.77
CA ILE A 153 12.54 -15.24 -7.95
C ILE A 153 11.09 -15.05 -7.54
N VAL A 154 10.37 -14.15 -8.22
CA VAL A 154 8.94 -13.92 -8.04
C VAL A 154 8.21 -14.48 -9.25
N SER A 155 7.40 -15.53 -9.05
CA SER A 155 6.74 -16.25 -10.15
C SER A 155 5.56 -17.09 -9.70
N CYS A 156 4.62 -17.32 -10.62
CA CYS A 156 3.50 -18.26 -10.44
C CYS A 156 3.99 -19.71 -10.32
N GLU A 157 4.99 -20.06 -11.14
CA GLU A 157 5.65 -21.36 -11.09
C GLU A 157 6.73 -21.37 -10.02
N LYS A 158 6.87 -22.50 -9.32
CA LYS A 158 7.89 -22.69 -8.29
C LYS A 158 9.28 -22.59 -8.89
N ALA A 159 10.15 -21.77 -8.29
CA ALA A 159 11.55 -21.64 -8.64
C ALA A 159 12.47 -22.32 -7.62
N GLU A 160 13.70 -22.63 -8.03
CA GLU A 160 14.76 -23.06 -7.12
C GLU A 160 15.33 -21.88 -6.32
N GLY A 161 15.90 -22.16 -5.14
CA GLY A 161 16.46 -21.13 -4.26
C GLY A 161 15.38 -20.32 -3.53
N ASN A 162 15.64 -19.04 -3.30
CA ASN A 162 14.66 -18.16 -2.67
C ASN A 162 13.55 -17.86 -3.68
N TRP A 163 12.32 -18.26 -3.36
CA TRP A 163 11.16 -18.08 -4.21
C TRP A 163 10.04 -17.38 -3.44
N LEU A 164 9.58 -16.26 -3.98
CA LEU A 164 8.38 -15.57 -3.51
C LEU A 164 7.21 -15.98 -4.43
N PRO A 165 6.23 -16.74 -3.95
CA PRO A 165 5.10 -17.15 -4.76
C PRO A 165 4.26 -15.95 -5.20
N MET A 166 3.59 -16.08 -6.35
CA MET A 166 2.50 -15.21 -6.77
C MET A 166 1.46 -16.03 -7.53
N THR A 167 0.34 -15.42 -7.88
CA THR A 167 -0.74 -16.03 -8.66
C THR A 167 -0.99 -15.25 -9.95
N PRO A 168 -1.73 -15.80 -10.93
CA PRO A 168 -2.13 -15.06 -12.14
C PRO A 168 -2.79 -13.71 -11.84
N ASP A 169 -3.51 -13.60 -10.72
CA ASP A 169 -4.23 -12.39 -10.28
C ASP A 169 -3.38 -11.43 -9.43
N SER A 170 -2.09 -11.73 -9.22
CA SER A 170 -1.20 -10.85 -8.46
C SER A 170 -0.90 -9.57 -9.25
N GLY A 171 -1.09 -8.43 -8.59
CA GLY A 171 -0.93 -7.10 -9.17
C GLY A 171 0.10 -6.22 -8.46
N MET A 172 0.45 -6.54 -7.21
CA MET A 172 1.33 -5.71 -6.40
C MET A 172 2.35 -6.54 -5.63
N LEU A 173 3.61 -6.12 -5.69
CA LEU A 173 4.66 -6.49 -4.74
C LEU A 173 4.70 -5.44 -3.62
N ILE A 174 4.84 -5.89 -2.37
CA ILE A 174 5.13 -5.05 -1.22
C ILE A 174 6.37 -5.58 -0.48
N VAL A 175 7.26 -4.68 -0.12
CA VAL A 175 8.42 -4.94 0.75
C VAL A 175 8.24 -4.13 2.01
N ARG A 176 8.32 -4.79 3.17
CA ARG A 176 8.25 -4.15 4.49
C ARG A 176 9.60 -4.30 5.16
N GLN A 177 10.21 -3.19 5.53
CA GLN A 177 11.37 -3.20 6.41
C GLN A 177 11.00 -2.53 7.72
N THR A 178 10.94 -3.27 8.82
CA THR A 178 10.56 -2.72 10.14
C THR A 178 11.81 -2.54 10.98
N PHE A 179 12.03 -1.30 11.38
CA PHE A 179 13.17 -0.89 12.19
C PHE A 179 12.85 -1.01 13.68
N MET A 180 13.81 -1.50 14.45
CA MET A 180 13.80 -1.37 15.92
C MET A 180 14.47 -0.06 16.34
N ASP A 181 15.52 0.34 15.62
CA ASP A 181 16.29 1.55 15.85
C ASP A 181 16.83 2.06 14.50
N ARG A 182 16.09 2.98 13.88
CA ARG A 182 16.41 3.56 12.57
C ARG A 182 17.79 4.22 12.52
N GLU A 183 18.36 4.65 13.64
CA GLU A 183 19.68 5.29 13.66
C GLU A 183 20.84 4.29 13.65
N ARG A 184 20.57 3.03 14.00
CA ARG A 184 21.60 1.97 14.13
C ARG A 184 21.47 0.84 13.12
N GLU A 185 20.39 0.85 12.36
CA GLU A 185 20.07 -0.19 11.39
C GLU A 185 20.20 0.32 9.96
N GLU A 186 20.73 -0.52 9.09
CA GLU A 186 20.84 -0.26 7.67
C GLU A 186 19.66 -0.92 6.95
N PRO A 187 18.91 -0.17 6.12
CA PRO A 187 17.87 -0.76 5.29
C PRO A 187 18.46 -1.83 4.35
N ALA A 188 17.63 -2.80 4.00
CA ALA A 188 17.91 -3.66 2.87
C ALA A 188 17.88 -2.86 1.57
N GLU A 189 18.91 -3.02 0.75
CA GLU A 189 18.92 -2.55 -0.63
C GLU A 189 18.15 -3.57 -1.48
N VAL A 190 17.11 -3.16 -2.20
CA VAL A 190 16.30 -4.06 -3.02
C VAL A 190 16.06 -3.41 -4.38
N ARG A 191 16.24 -4.18 -5.44
CA ARG A 191 15.87 -3.82 -6.81
C ARG A 191 15.02 -4.92 -7.41
N ILE A 192 14.09 -4.53 -8.28
CA ILE A 192 13.26 -5.44 -9.06
C ILE A 192 13.61 -5.32 -10.54
N GLU A 193 13.63 -6.45 -11.24
CA GLU A 193 13.68 -6.48 -12.70
C GLU A 193 12.78 -7.60 -13.23
N ARG A 194 12.23 -7.40 -14.43
CA ARG A 194 11.53 -8.45 -15.18
C ARG A 194 12.57 -9.35 -15.87
N LEU A 195 12.34 -10.66 -15.84
CA LEU A 195 13.26 -11.66 -16.41
C LEU A 195 12.92 -12.03 -17.86
N ASP A 196 11.66 -11.92 -18.23
CA ASP A 196 11.14 -12.26 -19.54
C ASP A 196 11.04 -11.03 -20.44
N GLY A 197 11.71 -11.07 -21.59
CA GLY A 197 11.67 -10.02 -22.61
C GLY A 197 12.71 -8.90 -22.41
N ALA A 198 13.30 -8.45 -23.52
CA ALA A 198 14.30 -7.37 -23.57
C ALA A 198 13.71 -6.03 -24.03
N ASP A 199 12.38 -5.94 -24.17
CA ASP A 199 11.74 -4.77 -24.74
C ASP A 199 11.86 -3.57 -23.79
N PRO A 200 12.26 -2.39 -24.30
CA PRO A 200 12.27 -1.17 -23.51
C PRO A 200 10.84 -0.78 -23.10
N PRO A 201 10.69 0.10 -22.08
CA PRO A 201 9.39 0.66 -21.73
C PRO A 201 8.70 1.25 -22.95
N SER A 202 7.41 0.96 -23.10
CA SER A 202 6.63 1.49 -24.22
C SER A 202 6.30 2.97 -23.99
N PRO A 203 6.13 3.78 -25.06
CA PRO A 203 5.56 5.11 -24.93
C PRO A 203 4.21 5.06 -24.22
N LEU A 204 3.83 6.15 -23.55
CA LEU A 204 2.56 6.25 -22.85
C LEU A 204 1.40 5.90 -23.80
N SER A 205 0.63 4.88 -23.42
CA SER A 205 -0.58 4.49 -24.13
C SER A 205 -1.76 5.33 -23.64
N PRO A 206 -2.54 5.99 -24.53
CA PRO A 206 -3.75 6.69 -24.11
C PRO A 206 -4.75 5.76 -23.42
N VAL A 207 -4.83 4.50 -23.84
CA VAL A 207 -5.72 3.50 -23.21
C VAL A 207 -5.27 3.21 -21.78
N ALA A 208 -3.97 2.99 -21.57
CA ALA A 208 -3.43 2.78 -20.23
C ALA A 208 -3.55 4.03 -19.34
N PHE A 209 -3.37 5.21 -19.94
CA PHE A 209 -3.50 6.49 -19.24
C PHE A 209 -4.93 6.75 -18.76
N GLU A 210 -5.94 6.47 -19.59
CA GLU A 210 -7.36 6.59 -19.20
C GLU A 210 -7.70 5.66 -18.03
N ALA A 211 -7.28 4.40 -18.13
CA ALA A 211 -7.48 3.41 -17.08
C ALA A 211 -6.74 3.81 -15.78
N GLY A 212 -5.51 4.33 -15.91
CA GLY A 212 -4.68 4.81 -14.82
C GLY A 212 -5.29 5.98 -14.06
N LEU A 213 -5.80 6.99 -14.77
CA LEU A 213 -6.54 8.11 -14.17
C LEU A 213 -7.78 7.62 -13.43
N ALA A 214 -8.56 6.74 -14.05
CA ALA A 214 -9.75 6.18 -13.41
C ALA A 214 -9.40 5.39 -12.14
N GLN A 215 -8.31 4.64 -12.15
CA GLN A 215 -7.84 3.88 -10.99
C GLN A 215 -7.28 4.78 -9.88
N ALA A 216 -6.54 5.83 -10.24
CA ALA A 216 -6.08 6.85 -9.29
C ALA A 216 -7.27 7.54 -8.60
N GLY A 217 -8.32 7.90 -9.35
CA GLY A 217 -9.53 8.49 -8.79
C GLY A 217 -10.26 7.54 -7.82
N ARG A 218 -10.38 6.26 -8.19
CA ARG A 218 -10.94 5.21 -7.33
C ARG A 218 -10.14 5.01 -6.05
N LEU A 219 -8.81 5.04 -6.11
CA LEU A 219 -7.97 4.96 -4.90
C LEU A 219 -8.29 6.09 -3.93
N VAL A 220 -8.36 7.35 -4.40
CA VAL A 220 -8.59 8.49 -3.51
C VAL A 220 -9.92 8.37 -2.76
N GLY A 221 -11.02 8.11 -3.48
CA GLY A 221 -12.33 7.95 -2.85
C GLY A 221 -12.44 6.67 -2.02
N GLY A 222 -11.97 5.54 -2.57
CA GLY A 222 -12.12 4.22 -1.96
C GLY A 222 -11.30 4.05 -0.67
N VAL A 223 -10.05 4.48 -0.68
CA VAL A 223 -9.17 4.40 0.51
C VAL A 223 -9.64 5.35 1.60
N ALA A 224 -10.04 6.58 1.24
CA ALA A 224 -10.60 7.51 2.21
C ALA A 224 -11.88 6.97 2.85
N ALA A 225 -12.82 6.45 2.05
CA ALA A 225 -14.06 5.89 2.56
C ALA A 225 -13.83 4.66 3.45
N MET A 226 -12.92 3.77 3.06
CA MET A 226 -12.59 2.57 3.81
C MET A 226 -12.09 2.90 5.22
N PHE A 227 -11.10 3.79 5.34
CA PHE A 227 -10.53 4.12 6.66
C PHE A 227 -11.43 5.04 7.48
N ALA A 228 -12.23 5.90 6.85
CA ALA A 228 -13.27 6.63 7.58
C ALA A 228 -14.32 5.67 8.18
N ASN A 229 -14.75 4.65 7.42
CA ASN A 229 -15.65 3.62 7.94
C ASN A 229 -15.03 2.83 9.11
N TRP A 230 -13.73 2.56 9.05
CA TRP A 230 -13.02 1.90 10.16
C TRP A 230 -12.96 2.80 11.39
N ALA A 231 -12.56 4.06 11.23
CA ALA A 231 -12.52 5.02 12.33
C ALA A 231 -13.88 5.17 13.01
N GLU A 232 -14.97 5.23 12.23
CA GLU A 232 -16.34 5.23 12.74
C GLU A 232 -16.70 3.93 13.46
N GLY A 233 -16.37 2.77 12.90
CA GLY A 233 -16.56 1.48 13.57
C GLY A 233 -15.83 1.39 14.90
N PHE A 234 -14.61 1.94 14.98
CA PHE A 234 -13.81 1.97 16.21
C PHE A 234 -14.38 2.88 17.30
N GLN A 235 -15.30 3.80 16.97
CA GLN A 235 -16.02 4.60 17.97
C GLN A 235 -16.95 3.74 18.85
N GLN A 236 -17.21 2.48 18.48
CA GLN A 236 -17.95 1.55 19.36
C GLN A 236 -17.17 1.17 20.63
N HIS A 237 -15.86 1.41 20.66
CA HIS A 237 -14.99 1.08 21.78
C HIS A 237 -13.94 2.16 22.03
N VAL A 238 -14.37 3.44 22.04
CA VAL A 238 -13.53 4.61 22.36
C VAL A 238 -12.76 4.38 23.67
N ASN A 239 -11.47 4.75 23.67
CA ASN A 239 -10.57 4.66 24.83
C ASN A 239 -10.37 3.23 25.37
N ARG A 240 -10.68 2.21 24.55
CA ARG A 240 -10.32 0.81 24.78
C ARG A 240 -9.42 0.34 23.63
N LEU A 241 -8.75 -0.80 23.78
CA LEU A 241 -7.87 -1.32 22.74
C LEU A 241 -8.11 -2.82 22.49
N PRO A 242 -9.28 -3.19 21.92
CA PRO A 242 -9.54 -4.58 21.57
C PRO A 242 -8.64 -5.04 20.42
N ARG A 243 -8.42 -6.36 20.34
CA ARG A 243 -7.71 -6.97 19.21
C ARG A 243 -8.54 -6.79 17.94
N PHE A 244 -7.90 -6.36 16.86
CA PHE A 244 -8.54 -6.24 15.56
C PHE A 244 -8.68 -7.62 14.90
N ASP A 245 -9.72 -7.79 14.09
CA ASP A 245 -9.95 -9.05 13.39
C ASP A 245 -8.82 -9.33 12.38
N GLN A 246 -8.13 -10.46 12.55
CA GLN A 246 -6.96 -10.79 11.73
C GLN A 246 -7.36 -11.06 10.27
N ALA A 247 -8.51 -11.68 10.01
CA ALA A 247 -8.95 -11.97 8.65
C ALA A 247 -9.27 -10.67 7.91
N LEU A 248 -9.91 -9.71 8.58
CA LEU A 248 -10.14 -8.37 8.05
C LEU A 248 -8.83 -7.63 7.79
N SER A 249 -7.87 -7.68 8.72
CA SER A 249 -6.54 -7.10 8.52
C SER A 249 -5.84 -7.68 7.28
N ASN A 250 -5.77 -9.01 7.16
CA ASN A 250 -5.13 -9.68 6.04
C ASN A 250 -5.82 -9.35 4.70
N ALA A 251 -7.16 -9.29 4.70
CA ALA A 251 -7.93 -8.91 3.52
C ALA A 251 -7.67 -7.46 3.08
N SER A 252 -7.31 -6.57 4.01
CA SER A 252 -6.91 -5.18 3.75
C SER A 252 -5.40 -5.01 3.53
N GLY A 253 -4.66 -6.11 3.38
CA GLY A 253 -3.24 -6.10 3.07
C GLY A 253 -2.31 -6.03 4.28
N GLY A 254 -2.81 -6.33 5.49
CA GLY A 254 -2.01 -6.52 6.68
C GLY A 254 -0.94 -7.59 6.51
N ASP A 255 0.12 -7.49 7.33
CA ASP A 255 1.14 -8.52 7.38
C ASP A 255 0.64 -9.70 8.23
N PRO A 256 0.68 -10.95 7.71
CA PRO A 256 0.17 -12.12 8.43
C PRO A 256 0.93 -12.42 9.73
N GLN A 257 2.13 -11.86 9.92
CA GLN A 257 2.91 -12.01 11.15
C GLN A 257 2.56 -10.97 12.23
N ILE A 258 1.74 -9.96 11.92
CA ILE A 258 1.42 -8.86 12.84
C ILE A 258 0.04 -9.06 13.47
N ALA A 259 -0.01 -8.97 14.80
CA ALA A 259 -1.26 -8.92 15.56
C ALA A 259 -1.68 -7.46 15.77
N TYR A 260 -2.72 -7.03 15.06
CA TYR A 260 -3.19 -5.65 15.07
C TYR A 260 -4.19 -5.35 16.19
N TYR A 261 -4.10 -4.13 16.71
CA TYR A 261 -5.05 -3.54 17.64
C TYR A 261 -5.36 -2.14 17.13
N HIS A 262 -6.61 -1.88 16.75
CA HIS A 262 -7.06 -0.58 16.26
C HIS A 262 -8.19 -0.07 17.14
N SER A 263 -8.19 1.23 17.40
CA SER A 263 -9.27 1.88 18.13
C SER A 263 -9.36 3.38 17.84
N TYR A 264 -10.23 4.04 18.59
CA TYR A 264 -10.51 5.46 18.53
C TYR A 264 -10.28 6.07 19.91
N TRP A 265 -9.70 7.26 19.94
CA TRP A 265 -9.35 7.95 21.17
C TRP A 265 -10.09 9.28 21.25
N SER A 266 -10.57 9.63 22.44
CA SER A 266 -11.20 10.93 22.69
C SER A 266 -10.90 11.35 24.12
N LEU A 267 -10.19 12.46 24.26
CA LEU A 267 -9.70 12.97 25.54
C LEU A 267 -9.86 14.49 25.58
N ALA A 268 -10.28 15.02 26.72
CA ALA A 268 -10.18 16.44 27.00
C ALA A 268 -8.70 16.87 27.16
N PRO A 269 -8.37 18.18 27.04
CA PRO A 269 -6.99 18.66 27.15
C PRO A 269 -6.29 18.33 28.48
N ASP A 270 -7.05 18.08 29.54
CA ASP A 270 -6.59 17.74 30.89
C ASP A 270 -6.69 16.24 31.21
N GLU A 271 -7.09 15.40 30.25
CA GLU A 271 -7.18 13.96 30.39
C GLU A 271 -5.96 13.24 29.79
N ALA A 272 -5.67 12.07 30.34
CA ALA A 272 -4.67 11.15 29.79
C ALA A 272 -5.25 9.74 29.74
N LEU A 273 -4.99 9.02 28.64
CA LEU A 273 -5.30 7.60 28.56
C LEU A 273 -4.10 6.76 28.97
N VAL A 274 -4.25 6.02 30.06
CA VAL A 274 -3.21 5.10 30.56
C VAL A 274 -3.41 3.73 29.93
N ILE A 275 -2.51 3.35 29.02
CA ILE A 275 -2.49 2.03 28.38
C ILE A 275 -1.46 1.15 29.09
N LEU A 276 -1.94 0.09 29.75
CA LEU A 276 -1.09 -0.92 30.36
C LEU A 276 -1.08 -2.17 29.49
N ALA A 277 0.08 -2.51 28.93
CA ALA A 277 0.25 -3.66 28.06
C ALA A 277 1.41 -4.54 28.53
N LYS A 278 1.25 -5.85 28.37
CA LYS A 278 2.33 -6.83 28.43
C LYS A 278 2.35 -7.57 27.10
N PRO A 279 3.11 -7.08 26.10
CA PRO A 279 3.23 -7.76 24.82
C PRO A 279 3.69 -9.21 25.02
N PRO A 280 3.21 -10.17 24.21
CA PRO A 280 3.73 -11.52 24.22
C PRO A 280 5.22 -11.52 23.79
N PRO A 281 5.97 -12.61 24.01
CA PRO A 281 7.28 -12.77 23.38
C PRO A 281 7.16 -12.57 21.87
N CYS A 282 7.76 -11.50 21.36
CA CYS A 282 7.68 -11.08 19.96
C CYS A 282 9.01 -10.45 19.54
N ARG A 283 9.26 -10.39 18.22
CA ARG A 283 10.47 -9.75 17.67
C ARG A 283 10.42 -8.23 17.79
N HIS A 284 9.23 -7.66 17.62
CA HIS A 284 8.96 -6.23 17.70
C HIS A 284 7.51 -6.00 18.14
N TRP A 285 7.29 -4.87 18.80
CA TRP A 285 5.97 -4.29 19.01
C TRP A 285 6.14 -2.78 19.08
N ASN A 286 5.11 -2.04 18.68
CA ASN A 286 5.04 -0.61 18.89
C ASN A 286 3.60 -0.19 19.22
N PHE A 287 3.44 1.10 19.48
CA PHE A 287 2.15 1.76 19.60
C PHE A 287 2.27 3.10 18.87
N GLN A 288 1.30 3.38 18.00
CA GLN A 288 1.23 4.65 17.27
C GLN A 288 -0.07 5.37 17.55
N LEU A 289 0.02 6.70 17.62
CA LEU A 289 -1.12 7.58 17.68
C LEU A 289 -1.39 8.15 16.29
N ASN A 290 -2.64 8.05 15.84
CA ASN A 290 -3.09 8.55 14.54
C ASN A 290 -4.17 9.62 14.75
N ASN A 291 -4.41 10.42 13.71
CA ASN A 291 -5.62 11.25 13.63
C ASN A 291 -6.82 10.40 13.20
N HIS A 292 -7.98 11.03 13.01
CA HIS A 292 -9.20 10.36 12.55
C HIS A 292 -9.05 9.61 11.22
N TRP A 293 -8.20 10.11 10.31
CA TRP A 293 -8.07 9.62 8.94
C TRP A 293 -7.12 8.42 8.79
N MET A 294 -6.54 7.95 9.90
CA MET A 294 -5.58 6.85 10.00
C MET A 294 -4.34 7.09 9.13
#